data_AF-A0A369QVL1-F1
#
_entry.id   AF-A0A369QVL1-F1
#
_cell.length_a   1.000
_cell.length_b   1.000
_cell.length_c   1.000
_cell.angle_alpha   90.00
_cell.angle_beta   90.00
_cell.angle_gamma   90.00
#
_symmetry.space_group_name_H-M   'P 1'
#
loop_
_entity.id
_entity.type
_entity.pdbx_description
1 polymer ?
#
loop_
_entity_poly.entity_id
_entity_poly.type
_entity_poly.pdbx_seq_one_letter_code
_entity_poly.pdbx_strand_id
1 'polypeptide(L)'
;MIIRFRSFSDSQLQEMLDSLVEQQVSGVASISQNGETITFSTPEKIERAIQALEREITRREDAAAGRTRRRSYVSYPTGGKGWH
;
A
#
# COMPACT_ATOMS: atom_id res chain seq x y z
N MET A 1 -10.73 2.91 16.19
CA MET A 1 -10.16 1.67 15.63
C MET A 1 -9.10 2.07 14.63
N ILE A 2 -7.82 1.86 14.94
CA ILE A 2 -6.69 2.30 14.09
C ILE A 2 -6.05 1.04 13.51
N ILE A 3 -6.27 0.79 12.23
CA ILE A 3 -5.62 -0.33 11.53
C ILE A 3 -4.13 0.02 11.42
N ARG A 4 -3.26 -0.77 12.04
CA ARG A 4 -1.81 -0.57 11.98
C ARG A 4 -1.24 -1.21 10.71
N PHE A 5 -1.27 -0.46 9.61
CA PHE A 5 -0.84 -0.96 8.29
C PHE A 5 0.67 -1.28 8.17
N ARG A 6 1.52 -0.65 9.01
CA ARG A 6 2.99 -0.74 8.91
C ARG A 6 3.58 -2.14 9.12
N SER A 7 2.81 -3.07 9.70
CA SER A 7 3.27 -4.43 9.98
C SER A 7 2.95 -5.43 8.87
N PHE A 8 2.16 -5.05 7.87
CA PHE A 8 1.76 -5.94 6.77
C PHE A 8 2.71 -5.82 5.58
N SER A 9 2.94 -6.95 4.91
CA SER A 9 3.53 -6.96 3.57
C SER A 9 2.55 -6.38 2.55
N ASP A 10 3.07 -5.99 1.39
CA ASP A 10 2.23 -5.43 0.33
C ASP A 10 1.21 -6.46 -0.18
N SER A 11 1.59 -7.75 -0.24
CA SER A 11 0.67 -8.85 -0.56
C SER A 11 -0.47 -8.98 0.46
N GLN A 12 -0.18 -8.84 1.75
CA GLN A 12 -1.19 -8.91 2.80
C GLN A 12 -2.17 -7.73 2.72
N LEU A 13 -1.67 -6.52 2.40
CA LEU A 13 -2.53 -5.36 2.18
C LEU A 13 -3.48 -5.58 0.99
N GLN A 14 -2.98 -6.20 -0.08
CA GLN A 14 -3.79 -6.53 -1.25
C GLN A 14 -4.85 -7.60 -0.94
N GLU A 15 -4.48 -8.68 -0.26
CA GLU A 15 -5.42 -9.73 0.16
C GLU A 15 -6.53 -9.17 1.07
N MET A 16 -6.18 -8.24 1.97
CA MET A 16 -7.16 -7.56 2.82
C MET A 16 -8.10 -6.66 2.01
N LEU A 17 -7.58 -5.96 1.00
CA LEU A 17 -8.38 -5.12 0.11
C LEU A 17 -9.38 -5.98 -0.67
N ASP A 18 -8.91 -7.04 -1.32
CA ASP A 18 -9.73 -7.93 -2.12
C ASP A 18 -10.85 -8.55 -1.27
N SER A 19 -10.49 -9.01 -0.07
CA SER A 19 -11.47 -9.57 0.88
C SER A 19 -12.53 -8.55 1.33
N LEU A 20 -12.16 -7.27 1.52
CA LEU A 20 -13.12 -6.23 1.89
C LEU A 20 -14.03 -5.85 0.72
N VAL A 21 -13.51 -5.82 -0.51
CA VAL A 21 -14.29 -5.53 -1.72
C VAL A 21 -15.32 -6.63 -1.97
N GLU A 22 -14.93 -7.91 -1.84
CA GLU A 22 -15.88 -9.02 -1.94
C GLU A 22 -16.97 -8.95 -0.86
N GLN A 23 -16.59 -8.65 0.38
CA GLN A 23 -17.52 -8.54 1.50
C GLN A 23 -18.33 -7.24 1.50
N GLN A 24 -17.98 -6.22 0.70
CA GLN A 24 -18.75 -4.98 0.62
C GLN A 24 -20.18 -5.25 0.14
N VAL A 25 -20.37 -6.23 -0.75
CA VAL A 25 -21.67 -6.60 -1.31
C VAL A 25 -22.62 -7.16 -0.25
N SER A 26 -22.09 -7.79 0.81
CA SER A 26 -22.91 -8.37 1.89
C SER A 26 -23.32 -7.34 2.96
N GLY A 27 -22.70 -6.15 2.96
CA GLY A 27 -22.98 -5.07 3.92
C GLY A 27 -22.33 -5.23 5.30
N VAL A 28 -21.65 -6.36 5.55
CA VAL A 28 -20.86 -6.62 6.75
C VAL A 28 -19.56 -7.30 6.34
N ALA A 29 -18.43 -6.74 6.77
CA ALA A 29 -17.12 -7.30 6.45
C ALA A 29 -16.31 -7.58 7.70
N SER A 30 -15.48 -8.60 7.67
CA SER A 30 -14.51 -8.90 8.71
C SER A 30 -13.17 -9.30 8.13
N ILE A 31 -12.10 -8.80 8.75
CA ILE A 31 -10.71 -9.08 8.38
C ILE A 31 -9.95 -9.57 9.61
N SER A 32 -8.99 -10.47 9.41
CA SER A 32 -8.10 -10.90 10.48
C SER A 32 -6.80 -10.09 10.44
N GLN A 33 -6.48 -9.42 11.54
CA GLN A 33 -5.26 -8.66 11.75
C GLN A 33 -4.49 -9.25 12.94
N ASN A 34 -3.33 -9.85 12.70
CA ASN A 34 -2.46 -10.38 13.76
C ASN A 34 -3.17 -11.33 14.76
N GLY A 35 -4.15 -12.10 14.29
CA GLY A 35 -4.98 -12.97 15.14
C GLY A 35 -6.20 -12.28 15.77
N GLU A 36 -6.39 -10.99 15.54
CA GLU A 36 -7.56 -10.22 15.96
C GLU A 36 -8.51 -10.02 14.78
N THR A 37 -9.77 -10.44 14.94
CA THR A 37 -10.80 -10.21 13.93
C THR A 37 -11.39 -8.81 14.08
N ILE A 38 -11.25 -8.00 13.05
CA ILE A 38 -11.82 -6.67 12.93
C ILE A 38 -13.10 -6.77 12.10
N THR A 39 -14.23 -6.45 12.72
CA THR A 39 -15.54 -6.46 12.05
C THR A 39 -16.03 -5.05 11.77
N PHE A 40 -16.46 -4.82 10.53
CA PHE A 40 -17.08 -3.61 10.04
C PHE A 40 -18.59 -3.85 9.90
N SER A 41 -19.36 -3.14 10.71
CA SER A 41 -20.81 -3.32 10.83
C SER A 41 -21.65 -2.42 9.92
N THR A 42 -21.03 -1.56 9.12
CA THR A 42 -21.75 -0.68 8.18
C THR A 42 -20.99 -0.56 6.85
N PRO A 43 -21.70 -0.44 5.71
CA PRO A 43 -21.09 -0.23 4.40
C PRO A 43 -20.14 0.96 4.36
N GLU A 44 -20.50 2.09 4.99
CA GLU A 44 -19.65 3.28 5.05
C GLU A 44 -18.31 3.04 5.76
N LYS A 45 -18.29 2.17 6.79
CA LYS A 45 -17.05 1.80 7.48
C LYS A 45 -16.18 0.90 6.60
N ILE A 46 -16.81 0.02 5.82
CA ILE A 46 -16.12 -0.84 4.85
C ILE A 46 -15.48 0.05 3.77
N GLU A 47 -16.22 0.97 3.18
CA GLU A 47 -15.72 1.92 2.18
C GLU A 47 -14.55 2.77 2.71
N ARG A 48 -14.66 3.28 3.94
CA ARG A 48 -13.55 4.03 4.55
C ARG A 48 -12.32 3.16 4.78
N ALA A 49 -12.49 1.88 5.12
CA ALA A 49 -11.38 0.95 5.29
C ALA A 49 -10.71 0.63 3.94
N ILE A 50 -11.50 0.40 2.89
CA ILE A 50 -11.04 0.21 1.50
C ILE A 50 -10.21 1.43 1.06
N GLN A 51 -10.77 2.64 1.15
CA GLN A 51 -10.05 3.86 0.76
C GLN A 51 -8.75 4.08 1.56
N ALA A 52 -8.72 3.68 2.83
CA ALA A 52 -7.52 3.77 3.64
C ALA A 52 -6.44 2.77 3.19
N LEU A 53 -6.84 1.55 2.82
CA LEU A 53 -5.95 0.52 2.28
C LEU A 53 -5.38 0.93 0.91
N GLU A 54 -6.22 1.37 -0.02
CA GLU A 54 -5.80 1.83 -1.35
C GLU A 54 -4.77 2.95 -1.23
N ARG A 55 -5.02 3.97 -0.40
CA ARG A 55 -4.07 5.07 -0.18
C ARG A 55 -2.73 4.59 0.37
N GLU A 56 -2.73 3.61 1.27
CA GLU A 56 -1.49 3.08 1.82
C GLU A 56 -0.72 2.24 0.80
N ILE A 57 -1.42 1.43 -0.02
CA ILE A 57 -0.81 0.67 -1.12
C ILE A 57 -0.18 1.65 -2.12
N THR A 58 -0.94 2.61 -2.64
CA THR A 58 -0.43 3.62 -3.59
C THR A 58 0.77 4.38 -3.00
N ARG A 59 0.70 4.77 -1.73
CA ARG A 59 1.83 5.45 -1.05
C ARG A 59 3.09 4.59 -1.03
N ARG A 60 2.97 3.28 -0.82
CA ARG A 60 4.11 2.35 -0.82
C ARG A 60 4.65 2.13 -2.22
N GLU A 61 3.77 1.98 -3.21
CA GLU A 61 4.15 1.90 -4.62
C GLU A 61 4.91 3.16 -5.06
N ASP A 62 4.42 4.35 -4.72
CA ASP A 62 5.10 5.62 -4.99
C ASP A 62 6.45 5.73 -4.29
N ALA A 63 6.55 5.27 -3.04
CA ALA A 63 7.81 5.24 -2.30
C ALA A 63 8.82 4.25 -2.94
N ALA A 64 8.35 3.11 -3.43
CA ALA A 64 9.16 2.13 -4.15
C ALA A 64 9.62 2.70 -5.51
N ALA A 65 8.71 3.30 -6.30
CA ALA A 65 9.01 3.93 -7.58
C ALA A 65 9.95 5.14 -7.43
N GLY A 66 9.78 5.94 -6.37
CA GLY A 66 10.65 7.06 -6.01
C GLY A 66 12.08 6.64 -5.63
N ARG A 67 12.24 5.48 -4.96
CA ARG A 67 13.55 4.88 -4.69
C ARG A 67 14.30 4.52 -5.98
N THR A 68 13.60 3.97 -6.97
CA THR A 68 14.19 3.56 -8.24
C THR A 68 14.69 4.78 -9.04
N ARG A 69 13.91 5.88 -9.09
CA ARG A 69 14.32 7.12 -9.78
C ARG A 69 15.54 7.81 -9.15
N ARG A 70 15.72 7.71 -7.83
CA ARG A 70 16.86 8.34 -7.14
C ARG A 70 18.19 7.63 -7.39
N ARG A 71 18.18 6.34 -7.75
CA ARG A 71 19.40 5.55 -8.02
C ARG A 71 19.97 5.78 -9.42
N SER A 72 19.18 6.32 -10.35
CA SER A 72 19.58 6.53 -11.75
C SER A 72 20.23 7.90 -12.03
N TYR A 73 20.34 8.80 -11.05
CA TYR A 73 20.83 10.17 -11.25
C TYR A 73 22.28 10.42 -10.81
N VAL A 74 23.13 9.39 -10.81
CA VAL A 74 24.60 9.58 -10.72
C VAL A 74 25.28 8.58 -11.64
N SER A 75 25.34 8.91 -12.92
CA SER A 75 26.37 8.39 -13.82
C SER A 75 26.93 9.60 -14.54
N TYR A 76 27.91 10.25 -13.90
CA TYR A 76 28.79 11.16 -14.63
C TYR A 76 29.66 10.30 -15.54
N PRO A 77 29.60 10.46 -16.88
CA PRO A 77 30.70 10.01 -17.71
C PRO A 77 31.85 10.99 -17.44
N THR A 78 32.80 10.62 -16.57
CA THR A 78 34.12 11.26 -16.55
C THR A 78 34.87 10.87 -17.83
N GLY A 79 34.41 11.42 -18.95
CA GLY A 79 34.99 11.31 -20.27
C GLY A 79 35.19 12.71 -20.83
N GLY A 80 36.08 13.49 -20.20
CA GLY A 80 36.53 14.77 -20.72
C GLY A 80 37.91 14.61 -21.35
N LYS A 81 37.96 14.37 -22.66
CA LYS A 81 39.18 14.50 -23.46
C LYS A 81 39.61 15.98 -23.52
N GLY A 82 40.91 16.20 -23.35
CA GLY A 82 41.70 17.19 -24.08
C GLY A 82 41.96 18.51 -23.36
N TRP A 83 43.25 18.80 -23.08
CA TRP A 83 43.94 19.96 -23.64
C TRP A 83 45.38 19.54 -23.99
N HIS A 84 45.79 20.00 -25.17
CA HIS A 84 47.05 19.78 -25.87
C HIS A 84 48.04 20.88 -25.52
#